data_AF-A0A5C6X0X9-F1
#
_entry.id   AF-A0A5C6X0X9-F1
#
_cell.length_a   1.000
_cell.length_b   1.000
_cell.length_c   1.000
_cell.angle_alpha   90.00
_cell.angle_beta   90.00
_cell.angle_gamma   90.00
#
_symmetry.space_group_name_H-M   'P 1'
#
loop_
_entity.id
_entity.type
_entity.pdbx_description
1 polymer ?
#
loop_
_entity_poly.entity_id
_entity_poly.type
_entity_poly.pdbx_seq_one_letter_code
_entity_poly.pdbx_strand_id
1 'polypeptide(L)'
;MKKPFLQLLVIALIGATFLGGVVGCAGSKEAEVADEGPATLSGQRARGGNLSRAGLTPELADLNGDDTPDQWVLRDAQGRLVRVERDLSFNGQVDLWQHYNEAEEVIEEEMDLDLDGRIDMVTFYEKGKVTRRLLTMGFDGSFPIEKFYDSEERLLRVERDEDGDGRPNVWEYYENGEQARIGWDTTGDGQPDTFDQL
;
A
#
# COMPACT_ATOMS: atom_id res chain seq x y z
N MET A 1 48.67 10.52 -26.00
CA MET A 1 47.39 10.12 -25.39
C MET A 1 47.29 8.61 -25.43
N LYS A 2 47.43 7.97 -24.26
CA LYS A 2 47.45 6.52 -24.10
C LYS A 2 46.02 6.05 -23.78
N LYS A 3 45.49 5.12 -24.57
CA LYS A 3 44.41 4.22 -24.15
C LYS A 3 45.06 3.01 -23.47
N PRO A 4 44.63 2.59 -22.27
CA PRO A 4 44.86 1.24 -21.79
C PRO A 4 43.53 0.47 -21.81
N PHE A 5 43.46 -0.85 -21.81
CA PHE A 5 44.33 -1.93 -22.25
C PHE A 5 43.38 -3.13 -22.12
N LEU A 6 43.12 -3.84 -23.22
CA LEU A 6 42.32 -5.06 -23.21
C LEU A 6 43.20 -6.16 -22.58
N GLN A 7 42.75 -6.81 -21.51
CA GLN A 7 43.41 -7.97 -20.93
C GLN A 7 42.49 -9.19 -20.93
N LEU A 8 43.14 -10.35 -20.85
CA LEU A 8 42.91 -11.56 -21.63
C LEU A 8 42.33 -12.68 -20.74
N LEU A 9 41.38 -13.45 -21.31
CA LEU A 9 41.17 -14.91 -21.22
C LEU A 9 41.71 -15.68 -19.99
N VAL A 10 40.84 -16.45 -19.31
CA VAL A 10 41.16 -17.84 -18.89
C VAL A 10 39.92 -18.74 -19.04
N ILE A 11 40.13 -19.83 -19.77
CA ILE A 11 39.27 -20.99 -19.98
C ILE A 11 39.39 -21.93 -18.77
N ALA A 12 38.27 -22.49 -18.30
CA ALA A 12 38.29 -23.76 -17.57
C ALA A 12 37.12 -24.64 -18.02
N LEU A 13 37.48 -25.81 -18.55
CA LEU A 13 36.61 -26.86 -19.06
C LEU A 13 36.80 -28.06 -18.12
N ILE A 14 35.74 -28.50 -17.42
CA ILE A 14 35.69 -29.83 -16.80
C ILE A 14 34.29 -30.38 -17.03
N GLY A 15 34.21 -31.49 -17.76
CA GLY A 15 32.99 -32.26 -17.94
C GLY A 15 32.80 -33.30 -16.84
N ALA A 16 31.56 -33.77 -16.70
CA ALA A 16 31.24 -35.13 -16.28
C ALA A 16 29.80 -35.45 -16.69
N THR A 17 29.68 -36.46 -17.55
CA THR A 17 28.46 -37.22 -17.81
C THR A 17 28.01 -37.95 -16.55
N PHE A 18 26.73 -37.82 -16.19
CA PHE A 18 26.03 -38.79 -15.35
C PHE A 18 24.72 -39.20 -16.05
N LEU A 19 24.61 -40.48 -16.39
CA LEU A 19 23.34 -41.15 -16.65
C LEU A 19 22.91 -41.86 -15.37
N GLY A 20 21.65 -41.68 -14.98
CA GLY A 20 21.02 -42.42 -13.89
C GLY A 20 19.66 -41.83 -13.56
N GLY A 21 18.58 -42.45 -14.07
CA GLY A 21 17.21 -42.02 -13.81
C GLY A 21 16.64 -42.58 -12.51
N VAL A 22 15.59 -41.94 -12.01
CA VAL A 22 14.45 -42.56 -11.31
C VAL A 22 13.24 -41.63 -11.34
N VAL A 23 12.07 -42.27 -11.32
CA VAL A 23 10.69 -41.77 -11.41
C VAL A 23 10.31 -40.87 -10.23
N GLY A 24 9.52 -39.83 -10.49
CA GLY A 24 8.77 -39.10 -9.46
C GLY A 24 7.83 -38.04 -10.06
N CYS A 25 6.53 -38.32 -10.09
CA CYS A 25 5.50 -37.34 -10.37
C CYS A 25 5.28 -36.47 -9.13
N ALA A 26 5.48 -35.16 -9.25
CA ALA A 26 4.73 -34.14 -8.51
C ALA A 26 5.11 -32.78 -9.11
N GLY A 27 4.19 -32.18 -9.85
CA GLY A 27 4.33 -30.79 -10.28
C GLY A 27 4.11 -29.87 -9.10
N SER A 28 5.18 -29.49 -8.42
CA SER A 28 5.21 -28.25 -7.65
C SER A 28 5.48 -27.13 -8.64
N LYS A 29 4.46 -26.30 -8.93
CA LYS A 29 4.69 -24.96 -9.46
C LYS A 29 5.47 -24.20 -8.39
N GLU A 30 6.79 -24.21 -8.49
CA GLU A 30 7.61 -23.15 -7.92
C GLU A 30 7.14 -21.86 -8.58
N ALA A 31 6.48 -21.03 -7.78
CA ALA A 31 6.12 -19.69 -8.17
C ALA A 31 7.41 -18.98 -8.60
N GLU A 32 7.47 -18.54 -9.85
CA GLU A 32 8.48 -17.59 -10.31
C GLU A 32 8.44 -16.40 -9.35
N VAL A 33 9.54 -16.21 -8.61
CA VAL A 33 9.80 -14.97 -7.90
C VAL A 33 9.95 -13.90 -8.98
N ALA A 34 8.92 -13.07 -9.11
CA ALA A 34 8.97 -11.90 -9.96
C ALA A 34 10.16 -11.04 -9.54
N ASP A 35 10.94 -10.62 -10.54
CA ASP A 35 12.09 -9.74 -10.46
C ASP A 35 11.66 -8.38 -9.89
N GLU A 36 11.71 -8.24 -8.57
CA GLU A 36 11.54 -6.97 -7.88
C GLU A 36 12.77 -6.11 -8.17
N GLY A 37 12.61 -5.20 -9.13
CA GLY A 37 13.53 -4.09 -9.36
C GLY A 37 13.80 -3.29 -8.07
N PRO A 38 14.76 -2.35 -8.09
CA PRO A 38 15.29 -1.74 -6.87
C PRO A 38 14.14 -1.17 -6.03
N ALA A 39 13.98 -1.71 -4.82
CA ALA A 39 12.94 -1.39 -3.84
C ALA A 39 12.65 0.12 -3.80
N THR A 40 11.67 0.53 -4.60
CA THR A 40 11.22 1.91 -4.64
C THR A 40 10.60 2.24 -3.29
N LEU A 41 10.78 3.48 -2.84
CA LEU A 41 10.10 4.07 -1.67
C LEU A 41 8.56 3.88 -1.70
N SER A 42 8.01 3.38 -2.81
CA SER A 42 6.66 2.86 -3.02
C SER A 42 6.18 1.82 -2.00
N GLY A 43 7.05 0.99 -1.40
CA GLY A 43 6.60 -0.11 -0.53
C GLY A 43 6.55 0.19 0.98
N GLN A 44 7.15 1.30 1.43
CA GLN A 44 7.18 1.64 2.85
C GLN A 44 5.90 2.37 3.26
N ARG A 45 5.18 1.84 4.25
CA ARG A 45 3.90 2.35 4.72
C ARG A 45 3.80 2.26 6.23
N ALA A 46 3.09 3.21 6.83
CA ALA A 46 2.88 3.22 8.28
C ALA A 46 2.11 1.96 8.71
N ARG A 47 1.08 1.54 7.95
CA ARG A 47 0.32 0.29 8.21
C ARG A 47 1.18 -0.97 8.17
N GLY A 48 2.30 -0.94 7.45
CA GLY A 48 3.22 -2.07 7.33
C GLY A 48 4.26 -2.12 8.46
N GLY A 49 4.30 -1.12 9.34
CA GLY A 49 5.32 -0.99 10.39
C GLY A 49 6.76 -0.89 9.86
N ASN A 50 6.94 -0.68 8.56
CA ASN A 50 8.22 -0.71 7.85
C ASN A 50 8.66 0.68 7.37
N LEU A 51 8.04 1.74 7.89
CA LEU A 51 8.28 3.11 7.51
C LEU A 51 9.55 3.66 8.20
N SER A 52 10.46 4.22 7.42
CA SER A 52 11.68 4.86 7.94
C SER A 52 11.87 6.26 7.35
N ARG A 53 12.50 7.14 8.12
CA ARG A 53 12.99 8.45 7.65
C ARG A 53 14.46 8.39 7.19
N ALA A 54 15.12 7.24 7.30
CA ALA A 54 16.53 7.09 6.95
C ALA A 54 16.78 7.37 5.46
N GLY A 55 17.80 8.18 5.15
CA GLY A 55 18.12 8.59 3.78
C GLY A 55 17.23 9.71 3.22
N LEU A 56 16.27 10.21 4.00
CA LEU A 56 15.45 11.37 3.64
C LEU A 56 15.98 12.64 4.32
N THR A 57 15.72 13.78 3.70
CA THR A 57 16.01 15.10 4.25
C THR A 57 14.72 15.70 4.82
N PRO A 58 14.57 15.82 6.15
CA PRO A 58 13.39 16.41 6.77
C PRO A 58 13.49 17.94 6.82
N GLU A 59 12.41 18.62 6.45
CA GLU A 59 12.09 19.98 6.84
C GLU A 59 11.02 19.93 7.94
N LEU A 60 11.33 20.55 9.09
CA LEU A 60 10.55 20.43 10.32
C LEU A 60 9.71 21.68 10.54
N ALA A 61 8.49 21.52 11.04
CA ALA A 61 7.68 22.63 11.55
C ALA A 61 7.08 22.27 12.92
N ASP A 62 7.20 23.20 13.85
CA ASP A 62 6.45 23.25 15.11
C ASP A 62 5.15 24.04 14.82
N LEU A 63 4.02 23.37 14.96
CA LEU A 63 2.69 23.90 14.61
C LEU A 63 1.94 24.44 15.83
N ASN A 64 2.28 23.98 17.05
CA ASN A 64 1.61 24.39 18.28
C ASN A 64 2.43 25.34 19.18
N GLY A 65 3.72 25.54 18.87
CA GLY A 65 4.64 26.43 19.58
C GLY A 65 5.25 25.84 20.86
N ASP A 66 5.37 24.53 20.98
CA ASP A 66 5.91 23.84 22.17
C ASP A 66 7.39 23.44 22.07
N ASP A 67 8.09 23.92 21.04
CA ASP A 67 9.48 23.58 20.69
C ASP A 67 9.69 22.11 20.25
N THR A 68 8.62 21.36 20.02
CA THR A 68 8.62 20.02 19.40
C THR A 68 8.11 20.13 17.95
N PRO A 69 8.75 19.48 16.96
CA PRO A 69 8.19 19.44 15.63
C PRO A 69 6.91 18.61 15.59
N ASP A 70 5.89 19.13 14.91
CA ASP A 70 4.62 18.44 14.65
C ASP A 70 4.47 18.03 13.19
N GLN A 71 5.36 18.51 12.31
CA GLN A 71 5.37 18.17 10.89
C GLN A 71 6.78 17.89 10.38
N TRP A 72 6.87 16.87 9.53
CA TRP A 72 8.07 16.52 8.78
C TRP A 72 7.74 16.46 7.29
N VAL A 73 8.27 17.40 6.52
CA VAL A 73 8.26 17.34 5.06
C VAL A 73 9.52 16.61 4.61
N LEU A 74 9.37 15.43 4.00
CA LEU A 74 10.46 14.51 3.71
C LEU A 74 10.77 14.49 2.22
N ARG A 75 12.02 14.81 1.88
CA ARG A 75 12.53 14.79 0.51
C ARG A 75 13.60 13.73 0.32
N ASP A 76 13.66 13.14 -0.88
CA ASP A 76 14.72 12.19 -1.24
C ASP A 76 16.07 12.88 -1.50
N ALA A 77 17.10 12.10 -1.84
CA ALA A 77 18.44 12.62 -2.13
C ALA A 77 18.51 13.53 -3.37
N GLN A 78 17.47 13.53 -4.22
CA GLN A 78 17.34 14.41 -5.38
C GLN A 78 16.50 15.66 -5.06
N GLY A 79 16.00 15.79 -3.83
CA GLY A 79 15.15 16.91 -3.39
C GLY A 79 13.67 16.76 -3.72
N ARG A 80 13.24 15.59 -4.22
CA ARG A 80 11.83 15.36 -4.57
C ARG A 80 11.01 15.11 -3.32
N LEU A 81 9.82 15.69 -3.22
CA LEU A 81 8.89 15.42 -2.13
C LEU A 81 8.41 13.96 -2.23
N VAL A 82 8.59 13.19 -1.16
CA VAL A 82 8.15 11.79 -1.13
C VAL A 82 7.09 11.54 -0.06
N ARG A 83 7.16 12.25 1.07
CA ARG A 83 6.26 12.02 2.19
C ARG A 83 6.11 13.27 3.05
N VAL A 84 4.93 13.49 3.59
CA VAL A 84 4.68 14.42 4.69
C VAL A 84 4.11 13.63 5.86
N GLU A 85 4.65 13.86 7.05
CA GLU A 85 4.18 13.26 8.30
C GLU A 85 3.71 14.37 9.24
N ARG A 86 2.60 14.17 9.96
CA ARG A 86 2.09 15.11 10.95
C ARG A 86 1.63 14.44 12.24
N ASP A 87 1.96 15.06 13.37
CA ASP A 87 1.32 14.87 14.66
C ASP A 87 0.24 15.96 14.79
N LEU A 88 -0.99 15.63 14.39
CA LEU A 88 -2.12 16.56 14.45
C LEU A 88 -2.71 16.65 15.86
N SER A 89 -2.47 15.62 16.68
CA SER A 89 -2.95 15.54 18.05
C SER A 89 -2.02 16.21 19.08
N PHE A 90 -0.79 16.54 18.68
CA PHE A 90 0.28 17.10 19.51
C PHE A 90 0.64 16.24 20.72
N ASN A 91 0.66 14.91 20.53
CA ASN A 91 0.96 13.96 21.59
C ASN A 91 2.39 13.39 21.52
N GLY A 92 3.20 13.87 20.57
CA GLY A 92 4.55 13.42 20.30
C GLY A 92 4.64 12.24 19.32
N GLN A 93 3.52 11.78 18.75
CA GLN A 93 3.46 10.69 17.78
C GLN A 93 2.77 11.16 16.50
N VAL A 94 3.29 10.72 15.36
CA VAL A 94 2.65 11.01 14.07
C VAL A 94 1.32 10.26 14.00
N ASP A 95 0.28 10.93 13.52
CA ASP A 95 -1.05 10.37 13.30
C ASP A 95 -1.54 10.52 11.84
N LEU A 96 -0.77 11.21 10.99
CA LEU A 96 -1.02 11.36 9.56
C LEU A 96 0.25 11.17 8.72
N TRP A 97 0.16 10.33 7.70
CA TRP A 97 1.20 10.13 6.69
C TRP A 97 0.63 10.33 5.29
N GLN A 98 1.23 11.23 4.50
CA GLN A 98 0.85 11.48 3.10
C GLN A 98 2.00 11.13 2.18
N HIS A 99 1.74 10.32 1.16
CA HIS A 99 2.72 9.88 0.17
C HIS A 99 2.49 10.58 -1.18
N TYR A 100 3.59 10.99 -1.81
CA TYR A 100 3.56 11.80 -3.02
C TYR A 100 4.19 11.08 -4.22
N ASN A 101 3.65 11.31 -5.41
CA ASN A 101 4.27 10.88 -6.67
C ASN A 101 5.32 11.89 -7.16
N GLU A 102 5.96 11.61 -8.30
CA GLU A 102 6.99 12.49 -8.87
C GLU A 102 6.47 13.86 -9.34
N ALA A 103 5.15 14.00 -9.53
CA ALA A 103 4.50 15.27 -9.83
C ALA A 103 4.12 16.07 -8.57
N GLU A 104 4.56 15.63 -7.39
CA GLU A 104 4.19 16.18 -6.07
C GLU A 104 2.67 16.15 -5.82
N GLU A 105 1.96 15.18 -6.38
CA GLU A 105 0.56 14.91 -6.07
C GLU A 105 0.46 13.84 -4.98
N VAL A 106 -0.46 14.02 -4.03
CA VAL A 106 -0.78 12.98 -3.04
C VAL A 106 -1.39 11.79 -3.79
N ILE A 107 -0.85 10.61 -3.54
CA ILE A 107 -1.37 9.33 -4.07
C ILE A 107 -1.98 8.46 -2.98
N GLU A 108 -1.56 8.67 -1.73
CA GLU A 108 -1.97 7.85 -0.60
C GLU A 108 -1.84 8.62 0.70
N GLU A 109 -2.79 8.41 1.60
CA GLU A 109 -2.83 8.99 2.94
C GLU A 109 -3.18 7.89 3.96
N GLU A 110 -2.41 7.78 5.04
CA GLU A 110 -2.64 6.85 6.15
C GLU A 110 -2.89 7.66 7.43
N MET A 111 -3.88 7.25 8.22
CA MET A 111 -4.22 7.91 9.48
C MET A 111 -4.38 6.92 10.63
N ASP A 112 -3.81 7.28 11.77
CA ASP A 112 -4.09 6.72 13.10
C ASP A 112 -5.14 7.63 13.75
N LEU A 113 -6.37 7.15 13.84
CA LEU A 113 -7.53 7.95 14.23
C LEU A 113 -7.84 7.85 15.73
N ASP A 114 -7.41 6.79 16.40
CA ASP A 114 -7.58 6.60 17.84
C ASP A 114 -6.29 6.74 18.67
N LEU A 115 -5.16 6.99 17.99
CA LEU A 115 -3.84 7.26 18.55
C LEU A 115 -3.21 6.07 19.27
N ASP A 116 -3.54 4.84 18.83
CA ASP A 116 -3.00 3.59 19.38
C ASP A 116 -1.69 3.13 18.71
N GLY A 117 -1.24 3.84 17.66
CA GLY A 117 -0.06 3.55 16.86
C GLY A 117 -0.32 2.63 15.67
N ARG A 118 -1.57 2.29 15.35
CA ARG A 118 -1.98 1.52 14.17
C ARG A 118 -2.71 2.42 13.19
N ILE A 119 -2.74 1.98 11.93
CA ILE A 119 -3.45 2.71 10.88
C ILE A 119 -4.88 2.22 10.82
N ASP A 120 -5.80 3.17 10.86
CA ASP A 120 -7.24 2.94 10.87
C ASP A 120 -7.89 3.27 9.54
N MET A 121 -7.27 4.17 8.79
CA MET A 121 -7.75 4.61 7.50
C MET A 121 -6.62 4.75 6.51
N VAL A 122 -6.85 4.25 5.29
CA VAL A 122 -6.00 4.52 4.14
C VAL A 122 -6.87 5.14 3.04
N THR A 123 -6.52 6.31 2.55
CA THR A 123 -7.16 6.96 1.40
C THR A 123 -6.23 6.94 0.20
N PHE A 124 -6.74 6.54 -0.96
CA PHE A 124 -6.01 6.55 -2.23
C PHE A 124 -6.55 7.64 -3.14
N TYR A 125 -5.63 8.28 -3.86
CA TYR A 125 -5.93 9.41 -4.74
C TYR A 125 -5.44 9.14 -6.17
N GLU A 126 -6.22 9.60 -7.15
CA GLU A 126 -5.78 9.71 -8.54
C GLU A 126 -6.14 11.08 -9.08
N LYS A 127 -5.15 11.82 -9.62
CA LYS A 127 -5.35 13.19 -10.14
C LYS A 127 -6.03 14.13 -9.13
N GLY A 128 -5.63 14.00 -7.87
CA GLY A 128 -6.17 14.81 -6.75
C GLY A 128 -7.57 14.45 -6.29
N LYS A 129 -8.15 13.34 -6.74
CA LYS A 129 -9.49 12.87 -6.36
C LYS A 129 -9.41 11.56 -5.61
N VAL A 130 -10.25 11.38 -4.60
CA VAL A 130 -10.37 10.12 -3.88
C VAL A 130 -10.94 9.05 -4.80
N THR A 131 -10.24 7.92 -4.93
CA THR A 131 -10.71 6.76 -5.71
C THR A 131 -11.09 5.58 -4.83
N ARG A 132 -10.41 5.43 -3.68
CA ARG A 132 -10.58 4.30 -2.77
C ARG A 132 -10.30 4.69 -1.33
N ARG A 133 -11.00 4.08 -0.37
CA ARG A 133 -10.66 4.11 1.07
C ARG A 133 -10.71 2.73 1.69
N LEU A 134 -9.75 2.43 2.55
CA LEU A 134 -9.73 1.28 3.44
C LEU A 134 -10.00 1.79 4.86
N LEU A 135 -10.86 1.10 5.61
CA LEU A 135 -11.21 1.47 6.98
C LEU A 135 -11.22 0.24 7.90
N THR A 136 -10.73 0.43 9.12
CA THR A 136 -10.89 -0.53 10.22
C THR A 136 -12.31 -0.52 10.79
N MET A 137 -12.71 -1.66 11.35
CA MET A 137 -13.85 -1.75 12.25
C MET A 137 -13.36 -1.97 13.68
N GLY A 138 -13.46 -0.94 14.51
CA GLY A 138 -13.09 -1.06 15.93
C GLY A 138 -11.60 -1.02 16.23
N PHE A 139 -10.78 -0.46 15.32
CA PHE A 139 -9.38 -0.10 15.59
C PHE A 139 -8.48 -1.32 15.87
N ASP A 140 -8.70 -2.43 15.16
CA ASP A 140 -7.92 -3.66 15.32
C ASP A 140 -6.73 -3.77 14.34
N GLY A 141 -6.56 -2.77 13.48
CA GLY A 141 -5.55 -2.72 12.42
C GLY A 141 -5.86 -3.60 11.19
N SER A 142 -7.02 -4.26 11.14
CA SER A 142 -7.55 -4.87 9.92
C SER A 142 -8.34 -3.84 9.11
N PHE A 143 -8.50 -4.07 7.80
CA PHE A 143 -9.28 -3.19 6.91
C PHE A 143 -10.45 -3.94 6.28
N PRO A 144 -11.47 -4.32 7.07
CA PRO A 144 -12.59 -5.09 6.55
C PRO A 144 -13.53 -4.25 5.69
N ILE A 145 -13.42 -2.91 5.68
CA ILE A 145 -14.27 -2.04 4.86
C ILE A 145 -13.43 -1.39 3.75
N GLU A 146 -13.89 -1.54 2.52
CA GLU A 146 -13.32 -0.88 1.36
C GLU A 146 -14.38 -0.08 0.61
N LYS A 147 -14.11 1.20 0.36
CA LYS A 147 -15.01 2.11 -0.36
C LYS A 147 -14.41 2.53 -1.68
N PHE A 148 -15.22 2.57 -2.74
CA PHE A 148 -14.83 2.99 -4.08
C PHE A 148 -15.63 4.21 -4.52
N TYR A 149 -14.98 5.11 -5.24
CA TYR A 149 -15.55 6.39 -5.66
C TYR A 149 -15.38 6.59 -7.17
N ASP A 150 -16.28 7.35 -7.78
CA ASP A 150 -16.18 7.72 -9.19
C ASP A 150 -15.30 8.96 -9.42
N SER A 151 -15.18 9.38 -10.68
CA SER A 151 -14.40 10.57 -11.05
C SER A 151 -14.99 11.90 -10.55
N GLU A 152 -16.19 11.91 -9.99
CA GLU A 152 -16.81 13.06 -9.32
C GLU A 152 -16.77 12.91 -7.79
N GLU A 153 -15.99 11.94 -7.27
CA GLU A 153 -15.84 11.61 -5.86
C GLU A 153 -17.15 11.16 -5.18
N ARG A 154 -18.10 10.65 -5.97
CA ARG A 154 -19.33 10.05 -5.46
C ARG A 154 -19.09 8.59 -5.11
N LEU A 155 -19.64 8.15 -3.99
CA LEU A 155 -19.56 6.76 -3.56
C LEU A 155 -20.24 5.85 -4.58
N LEU A 156 -19.51 4.85 -5.08
CA LEU A 156 -20.01 3.85 -6.01
C LEU A 156 -20.34 2.53 -5.32
N ARG A 157 -19.46 2.13 -4.40
CA ARG A 157 -19.49 0.79 -3.82
C ARG A 157 -18.81 0.76 -2.45
N VAL A 158 -19.37 -0.03 -1.55
CA VAL A 158 -18.73 -0.43 -0.29
C VAL A 158 -18.64 -1.95 -0.30
N GLU A 159 -17.46 -2.47 -0.02
CA GLU A 159 -17.21 -3.89 0.21
C GLU A 159 -16.91 -4.09 1.70
N ARG A 160 -17.45 -5.17 2.29
CA ARG A 160 -17.24 -5.51 3.70
C ARG A 160 -16.87 -6.98 3.85
N ASP A 161 -15.86 -7.24 4.67
CA ASP A 161 -15.56 -8.52 5.27
C ASP A 161 -16.21 -8.57 6.67
N GLU A 162 -17.39 -9.19 6.77
CA GLU A 162 -18.14 -9.30 8.03
C GLU A 162 -17.77 -10.55 8.85
N ASP A 163 -17.11 -11.55 8.25
CA ASP A 163 -16.75 -12.80 8.94
C ASP A 163 -15.25 -12.92 9.29
N GLY A 164 -14.43 -11.98 8.82
CA GLY A 164 -13.03 -11.81 9.18
C GLY A 164 -12.09 -12.78 8.47
N ASP A 165 -12.49 -13.34 7.32
CA ASP A 165 -11.67 -14.29 6.56
C ASP A 165 -10.65 -13.61 5.61
N GLY A 166 -10.69 -12.27 5.54
CA GLY A 166 -9.84 -11.44 4.69
C GLY A 166 -10.40 -11.20 3.28
N ARG A 167 -11.65 -11.60 3.00
CA ARG A 167 -12.35 -11.38 1.74
C ARG A 167 -13.68 -10.70 2.02
N PRO A 168 -14.12 -9.79 1.13
CA PRO A 168 -15.45 -9.24 1.28
C PRO A 168 -16.51 -10.32 1.05
N ASN A 169 -17.56 -10.28 1.87
CA ASN A 169 -18.77 -11.11 1.75
C ASN A 169 -20.05 -10.27 1.59
N VAL A 170 -19.95 -8.94 1.69
CA VAL A 170 -21.05 -7.99 1.43
C VAL A 170 -20.61 -6.86 0.48
N TRP A 171 -21.48 -6.50 -0.45
CA TRP A 171 -21.32 -5.39 -1.39
C TRP A 171 -22.53 -4.47 -1.37
N GLU A 172 -22.35 -3.22 -1.01
CA GLU A 172 -23.36 -2.17 -1.16
C GLU A 172 -23.03 -1.35 -2.41
N TYR A 173 -24.02 -1.11 -3.27
CA TYR A 173 -23.85 -0.29 -4.48
C TYR A 173 -24.68 0.98 -4.38
N TYR A 174 -24.16 2.07 -4.93
CA TYR A 174 -24.74 3.39 -4.79
C TYR A 174 -24.96 4.05 -6.15
N GLU A 175 -26.13 4.67 -6.32
CA GLU A 175 -26.49 5.45 -7.51
C GLU A 175 -27.11 6.78 -7.06
N ASN A 176 -26.65 7.90 -7.63
CA ASN A 176 -27.12 9.25 -7.28
C ASN A 176 -27.02 9.59 -5.78
N GLY A 177 -26.08 8.96 -5.05
CA GLY A 177 -25.88 9.17 -3.62
C GLY A 177 -26.78 8.32 -2.71
N GLU A 178 -27.63 7.48 -3.29
CA GLU A 178 -28.52 6.57 -2.55
C GLU A 178 -28.05 5.12 -2.75
N GLN A 179 -28.28 4.26 -1.75
CA GLN A 179 -27.97 2.85 -1.85
C GLN A 179 -28.96 2.18 -2.80
N ALA A 180 -28.44 1.68 -3.92
CA ALA A 180 -29.22 1.13 -5.03
C ALA A 180 -29.42 -0.39 -4.93
N ARG A 181 -28.52 -1.12 -4.26
CA ARG A 181 -28.64 -2.58 -4.03
C ARG A 181 -27.60 -3.07 -3.03
N ILE A 182 -27.87 -4.22 -2.41
CA ILE A 182 -26.90 -4.99 -1.62
C ILE A 182 -26.72 -6.37 -2.26
N GLY A 183 -25.48 -6.83 -2.34
CA GLY A 183 -25.12 -8.20 -2.72
C GLY A 183 -24.36 -8.93 -1.62
N TRP A 184 -24.50 -10.25 -1.58
CA TRP A 184 -23.83 -11.15 -0.64
C TRP A 184 -23.17 -12.32 -1.38
N ASP A 185 -21.98 -12.70 -0.93
CA ASP A 185 -21.33 -13.98 -1.32
C ASP A 185 -21.69 -15.05 -0.28
N THR A 186 -22.58 -15.95 -0.66
CA THR A 186 -23.03 -17.10 0.13
C THR A 186 -22.29 -18.38 -0.24
N THR A 187 -21.45 -18.34 -1.27
CA THR A 187 -20.73 -19.50 -1.80
C THR A 187 -19.24 -19.52 -1.42
N GLY A 188 -18.68 -18.36 -1.06
CA GLY A 188 -17.28 -18.16 -0.71
C GLY A 188 -16.35 -18.13 -1.94
N ASP A 189 -16.85 -17.77 -3.12
CA ASP A 189 -16.06 -17.69 -4.35
C ASP A 189 -15.45 -16.29 -4.60
N GLY A 190 -15.77 -15.32 -3.74
CA GLY A 190 -15.31 -13.94 -3.78
C GLY A 190 -16.14 -13.05 -4.71
N GLN A 191 -17.35 -13.47 -5.09
CA GLN A 191 -18.29 -12.68 -5.87
C GLN A 191 -19.69 -12.72 -5.24
N PRO A 192 -20.46 -11.62 -5.28
CA PRO A 192 -21.84 -11.64 -4.80
C PRO A 192 -22.74 -12.51 -5.70
N ASP A 193 -23.38 -13.53 -5.13
CA ASP A 193 -24.32 -14.42 -5.80
C ASP A 193 -25.79 -14.13 -5.46
N THR A 194 -26.04 -13.49 -4.32
CA THR A 194 -27.37 -13.12 -3.85
C THR A 194 -27.49 -11.61 -3.76
N PHE A 195 -28.66 -11.05 -4.14
CA PHE A 195 -28.92 -9.61 -4.07
C PHE A 195 -30.26 -9.34 -3.38
N ASP A 196 -30.40 -8.15 -2.81
CA ASP A 196 -31.66 -7.70 -2.23
C ASP A 196 -32.76 -7.66 -3.28
N GLN A 197 -33.97 -8.04 -2.86
CA GLN A 197 -35.16 -7.82 -3.66
C GLN A 197 -35.72 -6.47 -3.24
N LEU A 198 -35.36 -5.41 -3.97
CA LEU A 198 -36.06 -4.13 -3.84
C LEU A 198 -37.52 -4.25 -4.28
#